data_AF-A0A1N7RV52-F1
#
_entry.id   AF-A0A1N7RV52-F1
#
_cell.length_a   1.000
_cell.length_b   1.000
_cell.length_c   1.000
_cell.angle_alpha   90.00
_cell.angle_beta   90.00
_cell.angle_gamma   90.00
#
_symmetry.space_group_name_H-M   'P 1'
#
loop_
_entity.id
_entity.type
_entity.pdbx_description
1 polymer ?
#
loop_
_entity_poly.entity_id
_entity_poly.type
_entity_poly.pdbx_seq_one_letter_code
_entity_poly.pdbx_strand_id
1 'polypeptide(L)'
;MKERPILSSGPMVRAILEGRKTQTRRVVKLPHNNPLVAWEPTKFGGPEGGRTAAGDIVPEQGAIWHTRTGDCLISPHGQPRDRLWVRESMAATRDQAGIIVDWHYAAGGAKVPRMPNLRPEFNDAMAFAHLARKAVPSIDMPRWASRITLEVTGVRVERLHDIKEDDAKAEGCAPAWLDVDEETVNAYGAPTYRQGFARLWRDISGDESWDANPWVWVVGFRRVL
;
A
#
# COMPACT_ATOMS: atom_id res chain seq x y z
N MET A 1 2.20 8.71 18.09
CA MET A 1 2.57 8.32 16.71
C MET A 1 2.77 6.82 16.69
N LYS A 2 2.03 6.09 15.86
CA LYS A 2 2.12 4.63 15.71
C LYS A 2 2.79 4.27 14.38
N GLU A 3 3.57 3.19 14.34
CA GLU A 3 4.14 2.62 13.11
C GLU A 3 3.40 1.34 12.71
N ARG A 4 3.03 1.19 11.43
CA ARG A 4 2.32 0.00 10.91
C ARG A 4 2.94 -0.51 9.61
N PRO A 5 2.89 -1.83 9.34
CA PRO A 5 3.36 -2.38 8.06
C PRO A 5 2.43 -2.01 6.89
N ILE A 6 3.00 -1.87 5.70
CA ILE A 6 2.24 -1.86 4.45
C ILE A 6 2.95 -2.66 3.34
N LEU A 7 2.22 -3.59 2.71
CA LEU A 7 2.76 -4.42 1.62
C LEU A 7 2.85 -3.63 0.32
N SER A 8 4.00 -3.62 -0.34
CA SER A 8 4.19 -2.97 -1.64
C SER A 8 4.84 -3.93 -2.63
N SER A 9 4.34 -3.94 -3.87
CA SER A 9 4.96 -4.69 -4.96
C SER A 9 6.25 -3.99 -5.42
N GLY A 10 7.11 -4.70 -6.16
CA GLY A 10 8.33 -4.12 -6.72
C GLY A 10 8.11 -2.83 -7.53
N PRO A 11 7.14 -2.79 -8.47
CA PRO A 11 6.76 -1.56 -9.16
C PRO A 11 6.34 -0.42 -8.23
N MET A 12 5.53 -0.70 -7.19
CA MET A 12 5.11 0.32 -6.21
C MET A 12 6.29 0.86 -5.42
N VAL A 13 7.22 0.00 -4.99
CA VAL A 13 8.43 0.43 -4.26
C VAL A 13 9.28 1.36 -5.13
N ARG A 14 9.51 1.00 -6.40
CA ARG A 14 10.24 1.87 -7.34
C ARG A 14 9.55 3.22 -7.49
N ALA A 15 8.23 3.24 -7.66
CA ALA A 15 7.47 4.48 -7.77
C ALA A 15 7.53 5.36 -6.50
N ILE A 16 7.60 4.75 -5.31
CA ILE A 16 7.81 5.47 -4.04
C ILE A 16 9.24 6.03 -3.97
N LEU A 17 10.24 5.23 -4.38
CA LEU A 17 11.64 5.66 -4.38
C LEU A 17 11.90 6.83 -5.34
N GLU A 18 11.21 6.84 -6.47
CA GLU A 18 11.23 7.91 -7.47
C GLU A 18 10.34 9.11 -7.10
N GLY A 19 9.57 9.04 -6.01
CA GLY A 19 8.67 10.11 -5.56
C GLY A 19 7.39 10.27 -6.39
N ARG A 20 7.12 9.37 -7.35
CA ARG A 20 5.91 9.39 -8.18
C ARG A 20 4.67 8.89 -7.43
N LYS A 21 4.85 7.94 -6.50
CA LYS A 21 3.76 7.40 -5.68
C LYS A 21 3.69 8.11 -4.32
N THR A 22 2.59 8.82 -4.09
CA THR A 22 2.31 9.58 -2.87
C THR A 22 0.99 9.20 -2.20
N GLN A 23 0.24 8.26 -2.79
CA GLN A 23 -0.90 7.64 -2.14
C GLN A 23 -1.06 6.17 -2.51
N THR A 24 -1.93 5.49 -1.77
CA THR A 24 -2.35 4.11 -2.08
C THR A 24 -3.80 3.87 -1.72
N ARG A 25 -4.51 3.17 -2.60
CA ARG A 25 -5.85 2.61 -2.35
C ARG A 25 -5.78 1.20 -1.77
N ARG A 26 -6.63 0.92 -0.77
CA ARG A 26 -6.78 -0.40 -0.13
C ARG A 26 -8.25 -0.71 0.09
N VAL A 27 -8.69 -1.90 -0.32
CA VAL A 27 -10.08 -2.34 -0.16
C VAL A 27 -10.52 -2.25 1.31
N VAL A 28 -11.67 -1.63 1.55
CA VAL A 28 -12.33 -1.65 2.85
C VAL A 28 -12.93 -3.04 3.05
N LYS A 29 -12.52 -3.74 4.11
CA LYS A 29 -13.13 -5.00 4.52
C LYS A 29 -14.40 -4.70 5.31
N LEU A 30 -15.55 -4.71 4.63
CA LEU A 30 -16.85 -4.52 5.26
C LEU A 30 -17.24 -5.78 6.05
N PRO A 31 -17.74 -5.65 7.29
CA PRO A 31 -18.15 -6.79 8.11
C PRO A 31 -19.43 -7.46 7.59
N HIS A 32 -20.27 -6.71 6.87
CA HIS A 32 -21.46 -7.21 6.19
C HIS A 32 -21.82 -6.32 5.00
N ASN A 33 -22.45 -6.91 3.99
CA ASN A 33 -22.97 -6.20 2.83
C ASN A 33 -24.49 -6.37 2.79
N ASN A 34 -25.23 -5.41 3.35
CA ASN A 34 -26.69 -5.44 3.35
C ASN A 34 -27.21 -4.57 2.20
N PRO A 35 -27.98 -5.10 1.23
CA PRO A 35 -28.42 -4.34 0.06
C PRO A 35 -29.52 -3.31 0.35
N LEU A 36 -30.15 -3.34 1.53
CA LEU A 36 -31.25 -2.44 1.91
C LEU A 36 -30.78 -1.12 2.54
N VAL A 37 -29.49 -0.98 2.82
CA VAL A 37 -28.88 0.18 3.49
C VAL A 37 -27.45 0.39 2.98
N ALA A 38 -26.98 1.63 2.96
CA ALA A 38 -25.67 1.95 2.42
C ALA A 38 -24.63 2.16 3.52
N TRP A 39 -23.42 1.63 3.29
CA TRP A 39 -22.22 2.18 3.87
C TRP A 39 -21.92 3.53 3.21
N GLU A 40 -21.62 4.54 4.01
CA GLU A 40 -21.39 5.90 3.52
C GLU A 40 -20.07 6.45 4.07
N PRO A 41 -19.34 7.25 3.28
CA PRO A 41 -18.14 7.92 3.77
C PRO A 41 -18.56 8.97 4.81
N THR A 42 -17.77 9.07 5.87
CA THR A 42 -17.94 10.08 6.92
C THR A 42 -16.57 10.55 7.40
N LYS A 43 -16.57 11.45 8.37
CA LYS A 43 -15.36 11.91 9.06
C LYS A 43 -15.40 11.47 10.52
N PHE A 44 -14.24 11.21 11.07
CA PHE A 44 -14.05 10.90 12.49
C PHE A 44 -12.87 11.68 13.04
N GLY A 45 -12.97 12.13 14.29
CA GLY A 45 -11.95 12.98 14.93
C GLY A 45 -12.23 14.47 14.74
N GLY A 46 -11.23 15.30 14.99
CA GLY A 46 -11.37 16.76 15.07
C GLY A 46 -11.75 17.24 16.48
N PRO A 47 -11.93 18.56 16.68
CA PRO A 47 -12.18 19.14 18.01
C PRO A 47 -13.39 18.55 18.76
N GLU A 48 -14.41 18.13 18.01
CA GLU A 48 -15.66 17.53 18.52
C GLU A 48 -15.70 16.00 18.35
N GLY A 49 -14.61 15.40 17.86
CA GLY A 49 -14.55 13.98 17.53
C GLY A 49 -14.06 13.08 18.68
N GLY A 50 -13.73 11.84 18.31
CA GLY A 50 -13.23 10.85 19.26
C GLY A 50 -11.89 11.23 19.90
N ARG A 51 -11.69 10.74 21.12
CA ARG A 51 -10.42 10.86 21.84
C ARG A 51 -9.73 9.50 21.93
N THR A 52 -8.40 9.52 21.99
CA THR A 52 -7.64 8.31 22.30
C THR A 52 -7.87 7.90 23.76
N ALA A 53 -7.45 6.69 24.14
CA ALA A 53 -7.47 6.24 25.54
C ALA A 53 -6.66 7.17 26.48
N ALA A 54 -5.69 7.92 25.95
CA ALA A 54 -4.90 8.91 26.68
C ALA A 54 -5.58 10.29 26.77
N GLY A 55 -6.78 10.47 26.19
CA GLY A 55 -7.53 11.72 26.21
C GLY A 55 -7.21 12.69 25.06
N ASP A 56 -6.20 12.39 24.24
CA ASP A 56 -5.80 13.20 23.09
C ASP A 56 -6.90 13.23 22.00
N ILE A 57 -7.09 14.39 21.38
CA ILE A 57 -7.98 14.54 20.22
C ILE A 57 -7.44 13.71 19.06
N VAL A 58 -8.29 12.85 18.49
CA VAL A 58 -7.98 12.15 17.25
C VAL A 58 -8.02 13.16 16.10
N PRO A 59 -6.98 13.26 15.25
CA PRO A 59 -7.03 14.11 14.07
C PRO A 59 -8.23 13.75 13.19
N GLU A 60 -8.85 14.75 12.58
CA GLU A 60 -9.91 14.50 11.60
C GLU A 60 -9.38 13.63 10.46
N GLN A 61 -10.08 12.54 10.19
CA GLN A 61 -9.76 11.58 9.14
C GLN A 61 -11.03 11.01 8.53
N GLY A 62 -10.94 10.51 7.31
CA GLY A 62 -12.03 9.79 6.69
C GLY A 62 -12.30 8.46 7.38
N ALA A 63 -13.58 8.16 7.50
CA ALA A 63 -14.14 6.93 8.04
C ALA A 63 -15.27 6.46 7.11
N ILE A 64 -15.77 5.26 7.33
CA ILE A 64 -16.98 4.78 6.67
C ILE A 64 -17.91 4.24 7.74
N TRP A 65 -19.17 4.63 7.68
CA TRP A 65 -20.16 4.23 8.66
C TRP A 65 -21.36 3.57 8.02
N HIS A 66 -22.03 2.73 8.79
CA HIS A 66 -23.24 2.05 8.38
C HIS A 66 -24.45 2.76 8.97
N THR A 67 -25.28 3.34 8.11
CA THR A 67 -26.37 4.28 8.47
C THR A 67 -27.43 3.71 9.41
N ARG A 68 -27.54 2.39 9.53
CA ARG A 68 -28.54 1.72 10.39
C ARG A 68 -27.98 1.13 11.68
N THR A 69 -26.79 0.52 11.64
CA THR A 69 -26.20 -0.10 12.84
C THR A 69 -25.38 0.91 13.65
N GLY A 70 -24.96 2.01 13.01
CA GLY A 70 -24.03 2.97 13.60
C GLY A 70 -22.58 2.48 13.60
N ASP A 71 -22.29 1.32 13.00
CA ASP A 71 -20.92 0.82 12.90
C ASP A 71 -20.06 1.82 12.14
N CYS A 72 -18.93 2.20 12.73
CA CYS A 72 -18.00 3.16 12.15
C CYS A 72 -16.62 2.50 12.07
N LEU A 73 -16.11 2.37 10.85
CA LEU A 73 -14.79 1.80 10.59
C LEU A 73 -13.79 2.94 10.38
N ILE A 74 -12.61 2.77 10.98
CA ILE A 74 -11.44 3.64 10.78
C ILE A 74 -10.38 2.85 10.00
N SER A 75 -9.56 3.56 9.23
CA SER A 75 -8.52 2.92 8.43
C SER A 75 -7.53 2.11 9.29
N PRO A 76 -7.25 0.84 8.91
CA PRO A 76 -6.23 0.04 9.57
C PRO A 76 -4.81 0.53 9.25
N HIS A 77 -4.66 1.46 8.29
CA HIS A 77 -3.38 2.02 7.86
C HIS A 77 -2.95 3.25 8.68
N GLY A 78 -3.66 3.55 9.77
CA GLY A 78 -3.36 4.67 10.66
C GLY A 78 -4.07 5.95 10.23
N GLN A 79 -3.69 7.04 10.90
CA GLN A 79 -4.27 8.37 10.75
C GLN A 79 -3.18 9.39 10.40
N PRO A 80 -3.50 10.63 10.04
CA PRO A 80 -2.49 11.66 9.80
C PRO A 80 -1.46 11.72 10.94
N ARG A 81 -0.18 11.85 10.58
CA ARG A 81 1.01 11.84 11.46
C ARG A 81 1.42 10.46 12.00
N ASP A 82 0.69 9.39 11.75
CA ASP A 82 1.21 8.03 11.93
C ASP A 82 2.20 7.67 10.82
N ARG A 83 2.93 6.56 11.01
CA ARG A 83 3.92 6.07 10.05
C ARG A 83 3.56 4.70 9.51
N LEU A 84 3.90 4.50 8.25
CA LEU A 84 3.89 3.21 7.57
C LEU A 84 5.32 2.81 7.23
N TRP A 85 5.69 1.57 7.54
CA TRP A 85 6.95 1.00 7.07
C TRP A 85 6.65 0.01 5.94
N VAL A 86 7.33 0.20 4.81
CA VAL A 86 7.04 -0.56 3.59
C VAL A 86 7.60 -1.96 3.71
N ARG A 87 6.81 -2.96 3.33
CA ARG A 87 7.19 -4.34 3.18
C ARG A 87 7.32 -4.69 1.72
N GLU A 88 8.51 -5.10 1.32
CA GLU A 88 8.83 -5.50 -0.05
C GLU A 88 9.48 -6.89 -0.08
N SER A 89 9.47 -7.54 -1.23
CA SER A 89 10.11 -8.84 -1.38
C SER A 89 11.63 -8.70 -1.41
N MET A 90 12.33 -9.68 -0.84
CA MET A 90 13.80 -9.77 -0.85
C MET A 90 14.22 -11.08 -1.53
N ALA A 91 15.36 -11.05 -2.21
CA ALA A 91 15.94 -12.19 -2.90
C ALA A 91 17.34 -12.49 -2.35
N ALA A 92 17.71 -13.77 -2.39
CA ALA A 92 19.00 -14.27 -1.94
C ALA A 92 20.00 -14.32 -3.10
N THR A 93 21.22 -13.88 -2.85
CA THR A 93 22.38 -14.19 -3.69
C THR A 93 22.99 -15.50 -3.20
N ARG A 94 23.36 -16.39 -4.13
CA ARG A 94 23.96 -17.69 -3.83
C ARG A 94 25.31 -17.84 -4.51
N ASP A 95 26.22 -18.55 -3.85
CA ASP A 95 27.48 -18.99 -4.46
C ASP A 95 27.28 -20.23 -5.36
N GLN A 96 28.37 -20.73 -5.93
CA GLN A 96 28.37 -21.92 -6.80
C GLN A 96 27.94 -23.20 -6.07
N ALA A 97 28.10 -23.26 -4.74
CA ALA A 97 27.66 -24.38 -3.91
C ALA A 97 26.18 -24.26 -3.51
N GLY A 98 25.49 -23.20 -3.94
CA GLY A 98 24.09 -22.94 -3.62
C GLY A 98 23.87 -22.35 -2.22
N ILE A 99 24.93 -21.95 -1.52
CA ILE A 99 24.86 -21.34 -0.19
C ILE A 99 24.46 -19.87 -0.34
N ILE A 100 23.53 -19.43 0.50
CA ILE A 100 23.15 -18.01 0.55
C ILE A 100 24.34 -17.22 1.10
N VAL A 101 24.75 -16.19 0.38
CA VAL A 101 25.85 -15.31 0.79
C VAL A 101 25.38 -13.92 1.18
N ASP A 102 24.29 -13.44 0.55
CA ASP A 102 23.75 -12.10 0.77
C ASP A 102 22.25 -12.03 0.47
N TRP A 103 21.61 -10.98 0.96
CA TRP A 103 20.22 -10.62 0.67
C TRP A 103 20.14 -9.25 0.01
N HIS A 104 19.25 -9.11 -0.97
CA HIS A 104 18.99 -7.85 -1.66
C HIS A 104 17.48 -7.62 -1.82
N TYR A 105 17.07 -6.36 -1.87
CA TYR A 105 15.69 -6.01 -2.18
C TYR A 105 15.36 -6.35 -3.62
N ALA A 106 14.25 -7.06 -3.85
CA ALA A 106 13.82 -7.42 -5.19
C ALA A 106 13.53 -6.18 -6.05
N ALA A 107 13.09 -5.08 -5.42
CA ALA A 107 13.01 -3.79 -6.08
C ALA A 107 14.38 -3.09 -6.08
N GLY A 108 15.08 -3.13 -7.21
CA GLY A 108 16.29 -2.35 -7.44
C GLY A 108 17.60 -2.96 -6.92
N GLY A 109 17.59 -4.14 -6.30
CA GLY A 109 18.80 -4.94 -6.05
C GLY A 109 19.73 -4.41 -4.96
N ALA A 110 19.34 -3.38 -4.22
CA ALA A 110 20.15 -2.86 -3.11
C ALA A 110 20.32 -3.92 -2.01
N LYS A 111 21.50 -3.98 -1.39
CA LYS A 111 21.79 -4.91 -0.31
C LYS A 111 20.88 -4.64 0.91
N VAL A 112 20.33 -5.70 1.50
CA VAL A 112 19.55 -5.61 2.74
C VAL A 112 20.53 -5.36 3.89
N PRO A 113 20.26 -4.42 4.82
CA PRO A 113 21.16 -4.16 5.94
C PRO A 113 21.30 -5.41 6.81
N ARG A 114 22.38 -5.48 7.60
CA ARG A 114 22.54 -6.54 8.59
C ARG A 114 21.46 -6.44 9.66
N MET A 115 20.95 -7.58 10.11
CA MET A 115 20.03 -7.62 11.25
C MET A 115 20.69 -6.95 12.48
N PRO A 116 20.01 -6.00 13.15
CA PRO A 116 20.53 -5.39 14.37
C PRO A 116 20.86 -6.45 15.43
N ASN A 117 21.98 -6.28 16.14
CA ASN A 117 22.45 -7.17 17.20
C ASN A 117 22.78 -8.61 16.75
N LEU A 118 22.89 -8.88 15.45
CA LEU A 118 23.43 -10.14 14.96
C LEU A 118 24.91 -10.24 15.34
N ARG A 119 25.28 -11.32 16.06
CA ARG A 119 26.67 -11.53 16.50
C ARG A 119 27.63 -11.50 15.30
N PRO A 120 28.82 -10.86 15.41
CA PRO A 120 29.76 -10.67 14.31
C PRO A 120 30.07 -11.93 13.51
N GLU A 121 30.14 -13.09 14.19
CA GLU A 121 30.38 -14.42 13.64
C GLU A 121 29.29 -14.98 12.70
N PHE A 122 28.09 -14.40 12.66
CA PHE A 122 27.03 -14.78 11.72
C PHE A 122 27.01 -13.84 10.51
N ASN A 123 27.02 -14.41 9.32
CA ASN A 123 26.92 -13.66 8.06
C ASN A 123 25.48 -13.13 7.83
N ASP A 124 25.34 -12.18 6.91
CA ASP A 124 24.05 -11.57 6.54
C ASP A 124 23.06 -12.61 6.02
N ALA A 125 23.55 -13.70 5.42
CA ALA A 125 22.73 -14.82 4.96
C ALA A 125 21.90 -15.46 6.08
N MET A 126 22.40 -15.46 7.31
CA MET A 126 21.70 -16.03 8.47
C MET A 126 20.53 -15.20 8.97
N ALA A 127 20.42 -13.91 8.59
CA ALA A 127 19.36 -13.01 9.05
C ALA A 127 17.94 -13.52 8.72
N PHE A 128 17.83 -14.34 7.67
CA PHE A 128 16.59 -14.97 7.23
C PHE A 128 16.69 -16.50 7.14
N ALA A 129 17.74 -17.11 7.70
CA ALA A 129 17.94 -18.57 7.61
C ALA A 129 16.76 -19.36 8.19
N HIS A 130 16.09 -18.83 9.22
CA HIS A 130 14.88 -19.43 9.79
C HIS A 130 13.72 -19.54 8.78
N LEU A 131 13.75 -18.78 7.68
CA LEU A 131 12.72 -18.84 6.63
C LEU A 131 13.01 -19.94 5.60
N ALA A 132 14.23 -20.50 5.55
CA ALA A 132 14.65 -21.58 4.65
C ALA A 132 14.16 -21.45 3.18
N ARG A 133 14.01 -20.22 2.68
CA ARG A 133 13.37 -19.93 1.38
C ARG A 133 14.34 -19.38 0.35
N LYS A 134 13.99 -19.56 -0.92
CA LYS A 134 14.71 -18.96 -2.07
C LYS A 134 14.55 -17.43 -2.14
N ALA A 135 13.44 -16.92 -1.62
CA ALA A 135 13.12 -15.50 -1.51
C ALA A 135 12.33 -15.26 -0.22
N VAL A 136 12.41 -14.06 0.33
CA VAL A 136 11.53 -13.63 1.43
C VAL A 136 10.37 -12.84 0.82
N PRO A 137 9.14 -13.36 0.86
CA PRO A 137 7.97 -12.61 0.44
C PRO A 137 7.79 -11.36 1.30
N SER A 138 7.18 -10.32 0.75
CA SER A 138 6.90 -9.07 1.48
C SER A 138 6.14 -9.30 2.80
N ILE A 139 5.22 -10.28 2.85
CA ILE A 139 4.45 -10.62 4.06
C ILE A 139 5.29 -11.20 5.21
N ASP A 140 6.53 -11.61 4.94
CA ASP A 140 7.46 -12.14 5.94
C ASP A 140 8.58 -11.16 6.28
N MET A 141 8.67 -10.02 5.56
CA MET A 141 9.72 -9.03 5.78
C MET A 141 9.59 -8.35 7.16
N PRO A 142 10.60 -8.39 8.04
CA PRO A 142 10.54 -7.78 9.38
C PRO A 142 10.76 -6.27 9.34
N ARG A 143 10.40 -5.57 10.43
CA ARG A 143 10.52 -4.10 10.54
C ARG A 143 11.96 -3.59 10.37
N TRP A 144 12.94 -4.30 10.91
CA TRP A 144 14.36 -3.89 10.86
C TRP A 144 14.90 -3.86 9.43
N ALA A 145 14.34 -4.69 8.54
CA ALA A 145 14.72 -4.77 7.14
C ALA A 145 13.95 -3.77 6.26
N SER A 146 13.08 -2.93 6.82
CA SER A 146 12.38 -1.91 6.03
C SER A 146 13.29 -0.70 5.81
N ARG A 147 13.62 -0.43 4.53
CA ARG A 147 14.39 0.76 4.14
C ARG A 147 13.53 2.00 3.84
N ILE A 148 12.20 1.86 3.73
CA ILE A 148 11.30 2.99 3.43
C ILE A 148 10.34 3.21 4.59
N THR A 149 10.27 4.45 5.07
CA THR A 149 9.26 4.91 6.01
C THR A 149 8.44 6.04 5.40
N LEU A 150 7.12 5.90 5.50
CA LEU A 150 6.14 6.84 4.98
C LEU A 150 5.41 7.48 6.16
N GLU A 151 5.27 8.80 6.16
CA GLU A 151 4.37 9.50 7.08
C GLU A 151 3.00 9.65 6.42
N VAL A 152 1.95 9.22 7.11
CA VAL A 152 0.57 9.37 6.65
C VAL A 152 0.19 10.84 6.71
N THR A 153 -0.23 11.41 5.57
CA THR A 153 -0.63 12.82 5.45
C THR A 153 -2.15 12.98 5.50
N GLY A 154 -2.90 11.96 5.10
CA GLY A 154 -4.35 12.01 5.01
C GLY A 154 -4.95 10.63 4.77
N VAL A 155 -6.17 10.44 5.24
CA VAL A 155 -6.96 9.23 4.98
C VAL A 155 -8.36 9.66 4.60
N ARG A 156 -8.87 9.10 3.50
CA ARG A 156 -10.27 9.28 3.07
C ARG A 156 -10.86 7.96 2.59
N VAL A 157 -12.18 7.94 2.41
CA VAL A 157 -12.93 6.82 1.85
C VAL A 157 -13.66 7.29 0.60
N GLU A 158 -13.59 6.49 -0.45
CA GLU A 158 -14.30 6.72 -1.72
C GLU A 158 -14.61 5.39 -2.40
N ARG A 159 -15.44 5.42 -3.44
CA ARG A 159 -15.57 4.26 -4.35
C ARG A 159 -14.34 4.20 -5.25
N LEU A 160 -13.91 2.99 -5.59
CA LEU A 160 -12.75 2.76 -6.46
C LEU A 160 -12.84 3.57 -7.77
N HIS A 161 -14.02 3.63 -8.39
CA HIS A 161 -14.25 4.32 -9.65
C HIS A 161 -14.25 5.86 -9.55
N ASP A 162 -14.34 6.42 -8.34
CA ASP A 162 -14.29 7.87 -8.09
C ASP A 162 -12.86 8.44 -8.21
N ILE A 163 -11.88 7.57 -8.48
CA ILE A 163 -10.50 7.96 -8.75
C ILE A 163 -10.39 8.98 -9.89
N LYS A 164 -9.67 10.06 -9.62
CA LYS A 164 -9.35 11.13 -10.57
C LYS A 164 -8.00 10.91 -11.25
N GLU A 165 -7.71 11.66 -12.32
CA GLU A 165 -6.43 11.56 -13.05
C GLU A 165 -5.22 11.83 -12.14
N ASP A 166 -5.23 12.93 -11.38
CA ASP A 166 -4.14 13.25 -10.46
C ASP A 166 -3.98 12.21 -9.36
N ASP A 167 -5.10 11.63 -8.92
CA ASP A 167 -5.09 10.56 -7.94
C ASP A 167 -4.45 9.29 -8.49
N ALA A 168 -4.79 8.90 -9.73
CA ALA A 168 -4.17 7.76 -10.41
C ALA A 168 -2.68 8.01 -10.65
N LYS A 169 -2.29 9.22 -11.06
CA LYS A 169 -0.88 9.63 -11.15
C LYS A 169 -0.16 9.48 -9.81
N ALA A 170 -0.79 9.90 -8.70
CA ALA A 170 -0.27 9.77 -7.34
C ALA A 170 -0.23 8.32 -6.83
N GLU A 171 -0.93 7.37 -7.47
CA GLU A 171 -0.75 5.93 -7.26
C GLU A 171 0.57 5.42 -7.88
N GLY A 172 1.25 6.23 -8.69
CA GLY A 172 2.53 5.92 -9.31
C GLY A 172 2.43 5.03 -10.55
N CYS A 173 1.24 4.88 -11.13
CA CYS A 173 1.05 4.15 -12.39
C CYS A 173 1.47 5.01 -13.59
N ALA A 174 1.80 4.34 -14.70
CA ALA A 174 1.95 5.01 -16.00
C ALA A 174 0.55 5.21 -16.62
N PRO A 175 0.35 6.21 -17.49
CA PRO A 175 -0.87 6.28 -18.27
C PRO A 175 -0.93 5.08 -19.21
N ALA A 176 -2.14 4.57 -19.46
CA ALA A 176 -2.38 3.49 -20.41
C ALA A 176 -3.53 3.87 -21.34
N TRP A 177 -3.59 3.20 -22.48
CA TRP A 177 -4.75 3.23 -23.35
C TRP A 177 -5.87 2.36 -22.78
N LEU A 178 -7.11 2.57 -23.21
CA LEU A 178 -8.14 1.55 -23.04
C LEU A 178 -7.67 0.24 -23.69
N ASP A 179 -8.09 -0.89 -23.13
CA ASP A 179 -7.94 -2.21 -23.77
C ASP A 179 -8.87 -2.27 -25.01
N VAL A 180 -8.53 -1.48 -26.03
CA VAL A 180 -9.12 -1.49 -27.37
C VAL A 180 -8.08 -2.04 -28.34
N ASP A 181 -8.54 -2.74 -29.37
CA ASP A 181 -7.67 -3.21 -30.45
C ASP A 181 -6.92 -2.05 -31.12
N GLU A 182 -5.78 -2.36 -31.74
CA GLU A 182 -4.85 -1.39 -32.35
C GLU A 182 -5.54 -0.50 -33.41
N GLU A 183 -6.60 -1.01 -34.04
CA GLU A 183 -7.38 -0.32 -35.07
C GLU A 183 -8.29 0.79 -34.47
N THR A 184 -8.73 0.62 -33.22
CA THR A 184 -9.65 1.54 -32.54
C THR A 184 -8.95 2.60 -31.67
N VAL A 185 -7.62 2.48 -31.46
CA VAL A 185 -6.80 3.46 -30.69
C VAL A 185 -6.92 4.88 -31.26
N ASN A 186 -7.10 5.02 -32.58
CA ASN A 186 -7.23 6.32 -33.24
C ASN A 186 -8.57 7.04 -32.99
N ALA A 187 -9.57 6.38 -32.37
CA ALA A 187 -10.87 6.97 -32.08
C ALA A 187 -11.00 7.50 -30.63
N TYR A 188 -10.11 7.09 -29.71
CA TYR A 188 -10.25 7.32 -28.27
C TYR A 188 -9.06 8.08 -27.64
N GLY A 189 -8.83 9.33 -28.06
CA GLY A 189 -8.11 10.33 -27.26
C GLY A 189 -6.62 10.06 -26.97
N ALA A 190 -6.16 10.44 -25.78
CA ALA A 190 -4.78 10.28 -25.27
C ALA A 190 -4.79 9.31 -24.06
N PRO A 191 -3.68 8.61 -23.73
CA PRO A 191 -3.67 7.64 -22.65
C PRO A 191 -3.85 8.34 -21.31
N THR A 192 -4.64 7.74 -20.42
CA THR A 192 -4.99 8.36 -19.12
C THR A 192 -4.38 7.59 -17.95
N TYR A 193 -4.11 8.29 -16.85
CA TYR A 193 -3.63 7.64 -15.63
C TYR A 193 -4.70 6.75 -15.03
N ARG A 194 -5.98 7.13 -15.11
CA ARG A 194 -7.09 6.31 -14.62
C ARG A 194 -7.15 4.94 -15.31
N GLN A 195 -6.97 4.90 -16.63
CA GLN A 195 -6.89 3.63 -17.37
C GLN A 195 -5.67 2.80 -16.93
N GLY A 196 -4.51 3.44 -16.78
CA GLY A 196 -3.31 2.78 -16.25
C GLY A 196 -3.48 2.23 -14.85
N PHE A 197 -4.20 2.95 -13.98
CA PHE A 197 -4.53 2.48 -12.64
C PHE A 197 -5.54 1.33 -12.67
N ALA A 198 -6.56 1.37 -13.54
CA ALA A 198 -7.53 0.29 -13.69
C ALA A 198 -6.83 -1.02 -14.09
N ARG A 199 -5.92 -0.96 -15.07
CA ARG A 199 -5.08 -2.10 -15.47
C ARG A 199 -4.23 -2.61 -14.31
N LEU A 200 -3.51 -1.72 -13.63
CA LEU A 200 -2.70 -2.09 -12.46
C LEU A 200 -3.54 -2.74 -11.34
N TRP A 201 -4.77 -2.25 -11.12
CA TRP A 201 -5.68 -2.80 -10.12
C TRP A 201 -6.09 -4.23 -10.46
N ARG A 202 -6.46 -4.48 -11.72
CA ARG A 202 -6.78 -5.82 -12.25
C ARG A 202 -5.60 -6.77 -12.13
N ASP A 203 -4.40 -6.32 -12.53
CA ASP A 203 -3.18 -7.12 -12.44
C ASP A 203 -2.87 -7.58 -11.00
N ILE A 204 -3.23 -6.77 -9.99
CA ILE A 204 -2.95 -7.06 -8.58
C ILE A 204 -4.10 -7.84 -7.93
N SER A 205 -5.35 -7.56 -8.30
CA SER A 205 -6.54 -8.00 -7.55
C SER A 205 -7.46 -8.94 -8.33
N GLY A 206 -7.12 -9.26 -9.59
CA GLY A 206 -7.91 -10.07 -10.53
C GLY A 206 -8.75 -9.23 -11.48
N ASP A 207 -9.11 -9.78 -12.64
CA ASP A 207 -9.75 -9.02 -13.73
C ASP A 207 -11.11 -8.41 -13.36
N GLU A 208 -11.95 -9.16 -12.64
CA GLU A 208 -13.28 -8.72 -12.20
C GLU A 208 -13.25 -7.69 -11.03
N SER A 209 -12.07 -7.47 -10.44
CA SER A 209 -11.93 -6.66 -9.22
C SER A 209 -12.16 -5.16 -9.43
N TRP A 210 -11.98 -4.67 -10.66
CA TRP A 210 -12.26 -3.28 -11.02
C TRP A 210 -13.77 -3.04 -11.05
N ASP A 211 -14.51 -3.88 -11.78
CA ASP A 211 -15.95 -3.72 -12.02
C ASP A 211 -16.78 -3.83 -10.74
N ALA A 212 -16.27 -4.54 -9.73
CA ALA A 212 -16.85 -4.62 -8.40
C ALA A 212 -16.99 -3.25 -7.69
N ASN A 213 -16.22 -2.24 -8.11
CA ASN A 213 -16.21 -0.87 -7.58
C ASN A 213 -16.29 -0.81 -6.02
N PRO A 214 -15.37 -1.47 -5.31
CA PRO A 214 -15.42 -1.55 -3.85
C PRO A 214 -15.19 -0.18 -3.20
N TRP A 215 -15.58 -0.07 -1.94
CA TRP A 215 -15.08 1.00 -1.07
C TRP A 215 -13.59 0.82 -0.83
N VAL A 216 -12.83 1.90 -0.92
CA VAL A 216 -11.39 1.90 -0.69
C VAL A 216 -10.98 2.96 0.34
N TRP A 217 -10.05 2.60 1.21
CA TRP A 217 -9.23 3.56 1.93
C TRP A 217 -8.25 4.19 0.95
N VAL A 218 -8.28 5.50 0.80
CA VAL A 218 -7.19 6.22 0.14
C VAL A 218 -6.29 6.82 1.20
N VAL A 219 -5.06 6.33 1.23
CA VAL A 219 -4.05 6.73 2.21
C VAL A 219 -3.01 7.57 1.49
N GLY A 220 -3.01 8.86 1.77
CA GLY A 220 -1.98 9.80 1.33
C GLY A 220 -0.77 9.72 2.26
N PHE A 221 0.42 9.84 1.69
CA PHE A 221 1.67 9.79 2.45
C PHE A 221 2.81 10.55 1.79
N ARG A 222 3.85 10.81 2.58
CA ARG A 222 5.15 11.32 2.09
C ARG A 222 6.29 10.44 2.62
N ARG A 223 7.33 10.23 1.83
CA ARG A 223 8.53 9.52 2.27
C ARG A 223 9.30 10.40 3.27
N VAL A 224 9.70 9.82 4.40
CA VAL A 224 10.48 10.51 5.45
C VAL A 224 11.81 9.83 5.75
N LEU A 225 11.98 8.57 5.33
CA LEU A 225 13.23 7.83 5.33
C LEU A 225 13.24 6.86 4.15
#